data_AF-A0A933FFL0-F1
#
_entry.id   AF-A0A933FFL0-F1
#
_cell.length_a   1.000
_cell.length_b   1.000
_cell.length_c   1.000
_cell.angle_alpha   90.00
_cell.angle_beta   90.00
_cell.angle_gamma   90.00
#
_symmetry.space_group_name_H-M   'P 1'
#
loop_
_entity.id
_entity.type
_entity.pdbx_description
1 polymer ?
#
loop_
_entity_poly.entity_id
_entity_poly.type
_entity_poly.pdbx_seq_one_letter_code
_entity_poly.pdbx_strand_id
1 'polypeptide(L)' 'MAYKGFKDLRVYQLAYSLAIEIFHETKTFPREELYSLTDQIRRSSQSVVASIADYSTI' A
#
# COMPACT_ATOMS: atom_id res chain seq x y z
N MET A 1 2.09 -25.26 6.52
CA MET A 1 2.90 -24.39 5.63
C MET A 1 3.78 -23.51 6.48
N ALA A 2 5.10 -23.51 6.27
CA ALA A 2 5.99 -22.55 6.90
C ALA A 2 5.95 -21.24 6.09
N TYR A 3 5.57 -20.13 6.72
CA TYR A 3 5.67 -18.79 6.14
C TYR A 3 7.15 -18.45 6.02
N LYS A 4 7.63 -18.10 4.82
CA LYS A 4 9.04 -17.79 4.55
C LYS A 4 9.35 -16.29 4.68
N GLY A 5 8.35 -15.46 4.91
CA GLY A 5 8.50 -14.04 5.20
C GLY A 5 7.18 -13.27 5.10
N PHE A 6 7.24 -11.96 5.30
CA PHE A 6 6.07 -11.07 5.30
C PHE A 6 5.22 -11.14 4.02
N LYS A 7 5.82 -11.47 2.88
CA LYS A 7 5.14 -11.60 1.57
C LYS A 7 4.12 -12.74 1.52
N ASP A 8 4.28 -13.75 2.38
CA ASP A 8 3.35 -14.88 2.47
C ASP A 8 2.14 -14.55 3.37
N LEU A 9 2.19 -13.44 4.13
CA LEU A 9 1.08 -13.02 4.97
C LEU A 9 -0.09 -12.57 4.10
N ARG A 10 -1.26 -13.15 4.36
CA ARG A 10 -2.49 -12.78 3.64
C ARG A 10 -2.80 -11.29 3.78
N VAL A 11 -2.58 -10.72 4.97
CA VAL A 11 -2.79 -9.29 5.24
C VAL A 11 -1.83 -8.41 4.43
N TYR A 12 -0.57 -8.81 4.24
CA TYR A 12 0.38 -8.09 3.39
C TYR A 12 -0.07 -8.10 1.93
N GLN A 13 -0.49 -9.27 1.41
CA GLN A 13 -0.98 -9.40 0.04
C GLN A 13 -2.21 -8.54 -0.23
N LEU A 14 -3.15 -8.48 0.73
CA LEU A 14 -4.34 -7.64 0.63
C LEU A 14 -3.98 -6.15 0.65
N ALA A 15 -3.12 -5.73 1.60
CA ALA A 15 -2.69 -4.34 1.68
C ALA A 15 -1.92 -3.89 0.43
N TYR A 16 -1.08 -4.77 -0.13
CA TYR A 16 -0.34 -4.50 -1.36
C TYR A 16 -1.25 -4.40 -2.59
N SER A 17 -2.24 -5.29 -2.72
CA SER A 17 -3.26 -5.21 -3.80
C SER A 17 -4.02 -3.89 -3.72
N LEU A 18 -4.48 -3.53 -2.52
CA LEU A 18 -5.20 -2.27 -2.28
C LEU A 18 -4.34 -1.05 -2.63
N ALA A 19 -3.05 -1.06 -2.31
CA ALA A 19 -2.13 0.02 -2.66
C ALA A 19 -1.97 0.18 -4.18
N ILE A 20 -1.97 -0.93 -4.93
CA ILE A 20 -1.95 -0.91 -6.41
C ILE A 20 -3.27 -0.36 -6.97
N GLU A 21 -4.40 -0.77 -6.41
CA GLU A 21 -5.73 -0.28 -6.80
C GLU A 21 -5.82 1.24 -6.57
N ILE A 22 -5.44 1.71 -5.38
CA ILE A 22 -5.36 3.15 -5.06
C ILE A 22 -4.42 3.88 -6.02
N PHE A 23 -3.26 3.31 -6.36
CA PHE A 23 -2.34 3.90 -7.32
C PHE A 23 -2.97 4.08 -8.71
N HIS A 24 -3.81 3.14 -9.15
CA HIS A 24 -4.52 3.21 -10.42
C HIS A 24 -5.69 4.19 -10.38
N GLU A 25 -6.53 4.14 -9.35
CA GLU A 25 -7.66 5.04 -9.18
C GLU A 25 -7.21 6.50 -9.13
N THR A 26 -6.13 6.78 -8.40
CA THR A 26 -5.56 8.13 -8.29
C THR A 26 -4.98 8.69 -9.59
N LYS A 27 -4.79 7.87 -10.65
CA LYS A 27 -4.39 8.39 -11.97
C LYS A 27 -5.52 9.16 -12.67
N THR A 28 -6.77 8.95 -12.26
CA THR A 28 -7.94 9.63 -12.82
C THR A 28 -8.17 11.00 -12.19
N PHE A 29 -7.44 11.35 -11.13
CA PHE A 29 -7.64 12.60 -10.41
C PHE A 29 -7.16 13.80 -11.22
N PRO A 30 -7.76 14.99 -11.00
CA PRO A 30 -7.30 16.23 -11.63
C PRO A 30 -5.81 16.48 -11.32
N ARG A 31 -5.08 17.03 -12.29
CA ARG A 31 -3.64 17.35 -12.11
C ARG A 31 -3.38 18.33 -10.95
N GLU A 32 -4.36 19.17 -10.64
CA GLU A 32 -4.32 20.11 -9.52
C GLU A 32 -4.17 19.39 -8.16
N GLU A 33 -4.65 18.15 -8.04
CA GLU A 33 -4.61 17.35 -6.81
C GLU A 33 -3.38 16.45 -6.68
N LEU A 34 -2.47 16.48 -7.67
CA LEU A 34 -1.34 15.54 -7.76
C LEU A 34 -0.42 15.61 -6.52
N TYR A 35 -0.12 16.82 -6.06
CA TYR A 35 0.74 17.08 -4.89
C TYR A 35 -0.04 17.28 -3.59
N SER A 36 -1.37 17.19 -3.64
CA SER A 36 -2.25 17.37 -2.50
C SER A 36 -2.85 16.02 -2.13
N LEU A 37 -4.11 15.79 -2.47
CA LEU A 37 -4.87 14.62 -2.04
C LEU A 37 -4.30 13.33 -2.62
N THR A 38 -3.80 13.36 -3.87
CA THR A 38 -3.26 12.18 -4.55
C THR A 38 -2.01 11.64 -3.85
N ASP A 39 -1.05 12.51 -3.51
CA ASP A 39 0.18 12.10 -2.83
C ASP A 39 -0.11 11.59 -1.41
N GLN A 40 -0.99 12.28 -0.67
CA GLN A 40 -1.38 11.88 0.68
C GLN A 40 -2.05 10.51 0.71
N ILE A 41 -2.99 10.25 -0.20
CA ILE A 41 -3.68 8.96 -0.31
C ILE A 41 -2.68 7.83 -0.61
N ARG A 42 -1.78 8.05 -1.58
CA ARG A 42 -0.78 7.04 -1.97
C ARG A 42 0.20 6.73 -0.85
N ARG A 43 0.74 7.76 -0.20
CA ARG A 43 1.70 7.60 0.89
C ARG A 43 1.06 6.93 2.10
N SER A 44 -0.18 7.30 2.45
CA SER A 44 -0.93 6.66 3.53
C SER A 44 -1.11 5.17 3.26
N SER A 45 -1.53 4.80 2.05
CA SER A 45 -1.70 3.40 1.66
C SER A 45 -0.39 2.61 1.71
N GLN A 46 0.71 3.18 1.21
CA GLN A 46 2.04 2.55 1.25
C GLN A 46 2.57 2.38 2.68
N SER A 47 2.23 3.30 3.60
CA SER A 47 2.61 3.18 5.01
C SER A 47 2.03 1.94 5.66
N VAL A 48 0.79 1.56 5.33
CA VAL A 48 0.15 0.34 5.86
C VAL A 48 0.91 -0.91 5.43
N VAL A 49 1.32 -0.97 4.15
CA VAL A 49 2.11 -2.09 3.60
C VAL A 49 3.47 -2.19 4.30
N ALA A 50 4.15 -1.05 4.49
CA ALA A 50 5.44 -0.98 5.17
C ALA A 50 5.32 -1.41 6.64
N SER A 51 4.31 -0.94 7.36
CA SER A 51 4.08 -1.33 8.76
C SER A 51 3.87 -2.85 8.89
N ILE A 52 3.08 -3.47 8.01
CA ILE A 52 2.87 -4.92 8.03
C ILE A 52 4.19 -5.68 7.81
N ALA A 53 5.04 -5.21 6.87
CA ALA A 53 6.33 -5.82 6.60
C ALA A 53 7.29 -5.69 7.79
N ASP A 54 7.31 -4.53 8.46
CA ASP A 54 8.13 -4.30 9.66
C ASP A 54 7.69 -5.20 10.81
N TYR A 55 6.41 -5.21 11.18
CA TYR A 55 5.90 -6.01 12.31
C TYR A 55 6.07 -7.52 12.14
N SER A 56 6.22 -8.01 10.90
CA SER A 56 6.37 -9.44 10.61
C SER A 56 7.82 -9.88 10.44
N THR A 57 8.75 -8.93 10.47
CA THR A 57 10.20 -9.19 10.43
C THR A 57 10.83 -9.13 11.83
N ILE A 58 10.08 -8.65 12.84
CA ILE A 58 10.40 -8.71 14.28
C ILE A 58 10.05 -10.10 14.82
#